data_AF-A0A137P1G7-F1
#
_entry.id   AF-A0A137P1G7-F1
#
_cell.length_a   1.000
_cell.length_b   1.000
_cell.length_c   1.000
_cell.angle_alpha   90.00
_cell.angle_beta   90.00
_cell.angle_gamma   90.00
#
_symmetry.space_group_name_H-M   'P 1'
#
loop_
_entity.id
_entity.type
_entity.pdbx_description
1 polymer ?
#
loop_
_entity_poly.entity_id
_entity_poly.type
_entity_poly.pdbx_seq_one_letter_code
_entity_poly.pdbx_strand_id
1 'polypeptide(L)'
;MNGEDLVKTDIIKYQPFVVALNFAFETTLNNILFSRPRPFNFKVKGNYHIKEIKEIDWKWKYSEFWSTKFTLVDKNNNGKELARIDELVMTKRLFGSFTISNEVPSELHALILTSACLAVKDVHDSLNSNTDSSGINTYASLFIC
;
A
#
# COMPACT_ATOMS: atom_id res chain seq x y z
N MET A 1 23.72 -39.60 -23.64
CA MET A 1 23.97 -38.19 -23.31
C MET A 1 23.10 -37.86 -22.11
N ASN A 2 23.70 -37.82 -20.94
CA ASN A 2 23.02 -37.66 -19.65
C ASN A 2 22.66 -36.20 -19.45
N GLY A 3 21.40 -35.93 -19.10
CA GLY A 3 20.89 -34.58 -18.83
C GLY A 3 21.31 -34.04 -17.46
N GLU A 4 22.57 -34.23 -17.08
CA GLU A 4 23.12 -33.83 -15.77
C GLU A 4 23.55 -32.35 -15.70
N ASP A 5 23.44 -31.59 -16.80
CA ASP A 5 23.90 -30.19 -16.87
C ASP A 5 22.79 -29.12 -16.80
N LEU A 6 21.55 -29.50 -16.47
CA LEU A 6 20.46 -28.53 -16.39
C LEU A 6 20.20 -28.09 -14.95
N VAL A 7 20.71 -26.91 -14.58
CA VAL A 7 20.35 -26.22 -13.34
C VAL A 7 18.96 -25.61 -13.49
N LYS A 8 17.96 -26.22 -12.85
CA LYS A 8 16.61 -25.65 -12.74
C LYS A 8 16.67 -24.45 -11.80
N THR A 9 16.59 -23.24 -12.36
CA THR A 9 16.43 -22.01 -11.60
C THR A 9 14.96 -21.61 -11.66
N ASP A 10 14.23 -21.77 -10.55
CA ASP A 10 12.86 -21.29 -10.44
C ASP A 10 12.88 -19.75 -10.38
N ILE A 11 12.71 -19.08 -11.53
CA ILE A 11 12.53 -17.63 -11.61
C ILE A 11 11.08 -17.30 -11.27
N ILE A 12 10.68 -17.55 -10.03
CA ILE A 12 9.57 -16.82 -9.41
C ILE A 12 9.96 -16.52 -7.96
N LYS A 13 11.03 -15.75 -7.77
CA LYS A 13 11.09 -14.88 -6.59
C LYS A 13 10.12 -13.73 -6.89
N TYR A 14 8.87 -13.86 -6.43
CA TYR A 14 8.02 -12.71 -6.14
C TYR A 14 8.80 -11.85 -5.12
N GLN A 15 9.71 -11.01 -5.60
CA GLN A 15 10.21 -9.94 -4.76
C GLN A 15 8.99 -9.05 -4.49
N PRO A 16 8.62 -8.84 -3.21
CA PRO A 16 7.54 -7.93 -2.89
C PRO A 16 7.82 -6.59 -3.56
N PHE A 17 6.80 -5.96 -4.14
CA PHE A 17 6.91 -4.53 -4.44
C PHE A 17 7.16 -3.81 -3.10
N VAL A 18 8.30 -3.14 -2.98
CA VAL A 18 8.67 -2.36 -1.79
C VAL A 18 9.04 -0.96 -2.23
N VAL A 19 8.43 0.05 -1.59
CA VAL A 19 8.71 1.46 -1.81
C VAL A 19 9.04 2.09 -0.47
N ALA A 20 10.17 2.78 -0.41
CA ALA A 20 10.50 3.66 0.70
C ALA A 20 9.70 4.96 0.57
N LEU A 21 8.97 5.34 1.62
CA LEU A 21 8.22 6.59 1.67
C LEU A 21 9.13 7.66 2.28
N ASN A 22 9.70 8.50 1.43
CA ASN A 22 10.49 9.65 1.83
C ASN A 22 9.62 10.90 1.74
N PHE A 23 9.61 11.69 2.82
CA PHE A 23 8.94 12.99 2.84
C PHE A 23 9.96 14.09 2.53
N ALA A 24 9.55 15.09 1.75
CA ALA A 24 10.43 16.17 1.29
C ALA A 24 10.87 17.14 2.42
N PHE A 25 10.27 17.01 3.60
CA PHE A 25 10.55 17.82 4.78
C PHE A 25 11.14 16.93 5.88
N GLU A 26 11.85 17.53 6.83
CA GLU A 26 12.35 16.80 7.99
C GLU A 26 11.17 16.28 8.81
N THR A 27 11.00 14.96 8.83
CA THR A 27 9.96 14.28 9.60
C THR A 27 10.59 13.26 10.53
N THR A 28 9.88 12.91 11.59
CA THR A 28 10.27 11.80 12.47
C THR A 28 9.88 10.42 11.91
N LEU A 29 9.35 10.38 10.68
CA LEU A 29 8.99 9.19 9.92
C LEU A 29 10.16 8.71 9.05
N ASN A 30 11.34 8.58 9.64
CA ASN A 30 12.49 8.06 8.92
C ASN A 30 12.34 6.54 8.72
N ASN A 31 12.62 6.05 7.50
CA ASN A 31 12.63 4.63 7.13
C ASN A 31 11.26 3.94 7.11
N ILE A 32 10.20 4.65 6.69
CA ILE A 32 8.91 3.99 6.45
C ILE A 32 8.92 3.27 5.10
N LEU A 33 8.56 1.99 5.15
CA LEU A 33 8.45 1.10 4.00
C LEU A 33 7.00 0.73 3.74
N PHE A 34 6.54 1.00 2.53
CA PHE A 34 5.33 0.40 1.98
C PHE A 34 5.71 -0.88 1.24
N SER A 35 4.98 -1.97 1.44
CA SER A 35 5.23 -3.22 0.73
C SER A 35 3.96 -4.00 0.38
N ARG A 36 4.04 -4.77 -0.72
CA ARG A 36 3.03 -5.73 -1.15
C ARG A 36 3.60 -7.15 -1.14
N PRO A 37 3.73 -7.80 0.03
CA PRO A 37 4.27 -9.17 0.14
C PRO A 37 3.44 -10.24 -0.55
N ARG A 38 2.14 -10.00 -0.76
CA ARG A 38 1.22 -10.88 -1.50
C ARG A 38 0.22 -10.01 -2.26
N PRO A 39 -0.40 -10.51 -3.35
CA PRO A 39 -1.50 -9.82 -4.00
C PRO A 39 -2.52 -9.33 -2.97
N PHE A 40 -2.91 -8.07 -3.11
CA PHE A 40 -3.88 -7.38 -2.24
C PHE A 40 -3.48 -7.26 -0.75
N ASN A 41 -2.26 -7.61 -0.35
CA ASN A 41 -1.79 -7.50 1.03
C ASN A 41 -0.78 -6.36 1.13
N PHE A 42 -1.21 -5.21 1.63
CA PHE A 42 -0.37 -4.01 1.73
C PHE A 42 0.04 -3.76 3.17
N LYS A 43 1.34 -3.55 3.39
CA LYS A 43 1.92 -3.29 4.71
C LYS A 43 2.65 -1.96 4.72
N VAL A 44 2.52 -1.24 5.83
CA VAL A 44 3.32 -0.06 6.15
C VAL A 44 4.13 -0.41 7.38
N LYS A 45 5.46 -0.40 7.27
CA LYS A 45 6.36 -0.72 8.39
C LYS A 45 7.41 0.36 8.55
N GLY A 46 7.81 0.65 9.77
CA GLY A 46 8.97 1.50 10.03
C GLY A 46 9.02 1.97 11.46
N ASN A 47 10.08 2.71 11.78
CA ASN A 47 10.25 3.25 13.12
C ASN A 47 9.66 4.63 13.20
N TYR A 48 9.04 4.91 14.34
CA TYR A 48 8.56 6.23 14.67
C TYR A 48 9.12 6.56 16.05
N HIS A 49 9.85 7.66 16.17
CA HIS A 49 10.55 8.01 17.41
C HIS A 49 9.94 9.25 18.06
N ILE A 50 8.61 9.32 18.16
CA ILE A 50 7.92 10.38 18.89
C ILE A 50 6.87 9.79 19.86
N LYS A 51 6.88 10.38 21.06
CA LYS A 51 5.88 10.30 22.15
C LYS A 51 5.60 8.89 22.69
N GLU A 52 5.03 7.98 21.90
CA GLU A 52 4.56 6.65 22.39
C GLU A 52 4.55 5.53 21.33
N ILE A 53 4.41 5.86 20.05
CA ILE A 53 4.43 4.87 18.95
C ILE A 53 5.89 4.62 18.61
N LYS A 54 6.44 3.48 19.03
CA LYS A 54 7.85 3.11 18.77
C LYS A 54 8.05 2.46 17.39
N GLU A 55 7.02 1.76 16.92
CA GLU A 55 7.06 0.99 15.69
C GLU A 55 5.69 1.07 15.00
N ILE A 56 5.74 1.36 13.70
CA ILE A 56 4.62 1.26 12.79
C ILE A 56 4.65 -0.16 12.21
N ASP A 57 3.61 -0.96 12.49
CA ASP A 57 3.31 -2.19 11.76
C ASP A 57 1.82 -2.18 11.38
N TRP A 58 1.52 -1.55 10.26
CA TRP A 58 0.15 -1.38 9.80
C TRP A 58 -0.13 -2.23 8.58
N LYS A 59 -1.41 -2.56 8.42
CA LYS A 59 -1.90 -3.33 7.27
C LYS A 59 -3.18 -2.73 6.73
N TRP A 60 -3.21 -2.45 5.43
CA TRP A 60 -4.47 -2.24 4.72
C TRP A 60 -5.14 -3.59 4.48
N LYS A 61 -6.35 -3.74 4.99
CA LYS A 61 -7.30 -4.81 4.71
C LYS A 61 -8.33 -4.29 3.71
N TYR A 62 -8.92 -5.18 2.95
CA TYR A 62 -10.08 -4.90 2.13
C TYR A 62 -11.13 -5.95 2.49
N SER A 63 -12.41 -5.57 2.47
CA SER A 63 -13.48 -6.41 3.03
C SER A 63 -13.72 -7.69 2.22
N GLU A 64 -13.64 -7.60 0.89
CA GLU A 64 -14.00 -8.70 -0.03
C GLU A 64 -13.18 -8.59 -1.32
N PHE A 65 -13.02 -9.70 -2.05
CA PHE A 65 -12.35 -9.69 -3.36
C PHE A 65 -13.05 -8.67 -4.27
N TRP A 66 -12.32 -7.65 -4.73
CA TRP A 66 -12.81 -6.51 -5.54
C TRP A 66 -13.61 -5.44 -4.77
N SER A 67 -13.56 -5.47 -3.44
CA SER A 67 -14.14 -4.43 -2.61
C SER A 67 -13.44 -3.09 -2.82
N THR A 68 -14.26 -2.05 -2.91
CA THR A 68 -13.85 -0.65 -2.94
C THR A 68 -13.64 -0.07 -1.54
N LYS A 69 -13.72 -0.92 -0.52
CA LYS A 69 -13.57 -0.54 0.88
C LYS A 69 -12.26 -1.08 1.43
N PHE A 70 -11.47 -0.18 2.01
CA PHE A 70 -10.17 -0.48 2.58
C PHE A 70 -10.11 0.01 4.02
N THR A 71 -9.55 -0.80 4.92
CA THR A 71 -9.37 -0.45 6.33
C THR A 71 -7.91 -0.59 6.70
N LEU A 72 -7.30 0.48 7.19
CA LEU A 72 -5.97 0.44 7.79
C LEU A 72 -6.08 0.02 9.24
N VAL A 73 -5.34 -1.03 9.62
CA VAL A 73 -5.27 -1.49 11.00
C VAL A 73 -3.86 -1.47 11.54
N ASP A 74 -3.74 -1.15 12.82
CA ASP A 74 -2.51 -1.26 13.60
C ASP A 74 -2.33 -2.68 14.15
N LYS A 75 -1.29 -3.39 13.70
CA LYS A 75 -1.01 -4.75 14.16
C LYS A 75 -0.44 -4.80 15.57
N ASN A 76 0.23 -3.74 16.01
CA ASN A 76 0.82 -3.66 17.35
C ASN A 76 -0.25 -3.38 18.41
N ASN A 77 -1.40 -2.83 18.00
CA ASN A 77 -2.49 -2.47 18.90
C ASN A 77 -3.76 -3.31 18.63
N ASN A 78 -3.63 -4.65 18.69
CA ASN A 78 -4.75 -5.60 18.55
C ASN A 78 -5.60 -5.44 17.28
N GLY A 79 -5.03 -4.90 16.19
CA GLY A 79 -5.77 -4.67 14.95
C GLY A 79 -6.70 -3.45 14.99
N LYS A 80 -6.46 -2.49 15.89
CA LYS A 80 -7.19 -1.23 15.98
C LYS A 80 -7.27 -0.53 14.62
N GLU A 81 -8.46 -0.07 14.27
CA GLU A 81 -8.72 0.68 13.04
C GLU A 81 -8.14 2.09 13.15
N LEU A 82 -7.29 2.46 12.19
CA LEU A 82 -6.66 3.78 12.12
C LEU A 82 -7.31 4.66 11.05
N ALA A 83 -7.71 4.07 9.93
CA ALA A 83 -8.33 4.77 8.83
C ALA A 83 -9.17 3.83 7.97
N ARG A 84 -10.11 4.39 7.21
CA ARG A 84 -10.94 3.66 6.26
C ARG A 84 -11.18 4.47 4.99
N ILE A 85 -11.20 3.76 3.87
CA ILE A 85 -11.65 4.23 2.58
C ILE A 85 -12.99 3.56 2.32
N ASP A 86 -14.03 4.34 2.14
CA ASP A 86 -15.37 3.86 1.79
C ASP A 86 -15.71 4.26 0.35
N GLU A 87 -16.36 3.34 -0.36
CA GLU A 87 -17.00 3.61 -1.66
C GLU A 87 -16.06 4.14 -2.75
N LEU A 88 -14.88 3.52 -2.87
CA LEU A 88 -13.92 3.84 -3.92
C LEU A 88 -14.43 3.46 -5.33
N VAL A 89 -15.12 4.37 -6.01
CA VAL A 89 -15.49 4.20 -7.42
C VAL A 89 -14.27 4.49 -8.29
N MET A 90 -13.68 3.42 -8.84
CA MET A 90 -12.56 3.51 -9.77
C MET A 90 -13.08 3.57 -11.21
N THR A 91 -13.45 4.78 -11.65
CA THR A 91 -13.68 5.07 -13.07
C THR A 91 -12.49 5.89 -13.60
N LYS A 92 -12.66 6.68 -14.68
CA LYS A 92 -11.64 7.64 -15.13
C LYS A 92 -11.20 8.64 -14.03
N ARG A 93 -11.94 8.72 -12.93
CA ARG A 93 -11.63 9.47 -11.72
C ARG A 93 -11.88 8.59 -10.49
N LEU A 94 -11.05 8.81 -9.47
CA LEU A 94 -11.18 8.18 -8.17
C LEU A 94 -12.15 9.00 -7.31
N PHE A 95 -13.30 8.44 -6.95
CA PHE A 95 -14.24 9.04 -6.01
C PHE A 95 -14.49 8.11 -4.83
N GLY A 96 -14.61 8.67 -3.64
CA GLY A 96 -14.88 7.93 -2.41
C GLY A 96 -14.71 8.83 -1.19
N SER A 97 -14.96 8.28 -0.01
CA SER A 97 -14.73 8.97 1.25
C SER A 97 -13.56 8.34 2.00
N PHE A 98 -12.75 9.20 2.62
CA PHE A 98 -11.61 8.80 3.43
C PHE A 98 -11.83 9.30 4.86
N THR A 99 -11.69 8.40 5.82
CA THR A 99 -11.85 8.71 7.24
C THR A 99 -10.59 8.27 8.00
N ILE A 100 -10.07 9.14 8.86
CA ILE A 100 -8.99 8.82 9.80
C ILE A 100 -9.59 8.86 11.21
N SER A 101 -9.23 7.91 12.06
CA SER A 101 -9.62 7.93 13.48
C SER A 101 -9.05 9.17 14.18
N ASN A 102 -9.87 9.82 15.01
CA ASN A 102 -9.48 11.00 15.77
C ASN A 102 -8.33 10.74 16.76
N GLU A 103 -8.06 9.47 17.07
CA GLU A 103 -6.98 9.04 17.95
C GLU A 103 -5.62 8.97 17.24
N VAL A 104 -5.59 9.15 15.91
CA VAL A 104 -4.37 9.17 15.13
C VAL A 104 -3.73 10.57 15.18
N PRO A 105 -2.46 10.68 15.63
CA PRO A 105 -1.70 11.93 15.56
C PRO A 105 -1.68 12.55 14.16
N SER A 106 -1.88 13.87 14.06
CA SER A 106 -1.95 14.61 12.79
C SER A 106 -0.71 14.43 11.91
N GLU A 107 0.46 14.31 12.52
CA GLU A 107 1.74 14.04 11.87
C GLU A 107 1.77 12.71 11.07
N LEU A 108 0.90 11.75 11.40
CA LEU A 108 0.77 10.49 10.68
C LEU A 108 -0.23 10.55 9.53
N HIS A 109 -1.03 11.61 9.42
CA HIS A 109 -2.10 11.70 8.42
C HIS A 109 -1.56 11.65 7.00
N ALA A 110 -0.46 12.36 6.73
CA ALA A 110 0.20 12.34 5.43
C ALA A 110 0.70 10.93 5.05
N LEU A 111 1.25 10.18 6.02
CA LEU A 111 1.67 8.79 5.80
C LEU A 111 0.46 7.89 5.47
N ILE A 112 -0.62 8.00 6.24
CA ILE A 112 -1.83 7.21 6.02
C ILE A 112 -2.39 7.51 4.62
N LEU A 113 -2.56 8.78 4.26
CA LEU A 113 -3.04 9.20 2.94
C LEU A 113 -2.13 8.68 1.81
N THR A 114 -0.81 8.83 1.94
CA THR A 114 0.14 8.34 0.94
C THR A 114 0.05 6.83 0.75
N SER A 115 -0.01 6.07 1.85
CA SER A 115 -0.13 4.61 1.80
C SER A 115 -1.48 4.15 1.24
N ALA A 116 -2.56 4.91 1.48
CA ALA A 116 -3.87 4.66 0.90
C ALA A 116 -3.84 4.81 -0.62
N CYS A 117 -3.26 5.90 -1.12
CA CYS A 117 -3.12 6.14 -2.56
C CYS A 117 -2.31 5.03 -3.25
N LEU A 118 -1.25 4.54 -2.62
CA LEU A 118 -0.45 3.44 -3.16
C LEU A 118 -1.22 2.12 -3.20
N ALA A 119 -1.94 1.78 -2.13
CA ALA A 119 -2.77 0.58 -2.08
C ALA A 119 -3.86 0.62 -3.16
N VAL A 120 -4.54 1.76 -3.31
CA VAL A 120 -5.58 1.98 -4.32
C VAL A 120 -5.02 1.89 -5.74
N LYS A 121 -3.91 2.57 -6.03
CA LYS A 121 -3.27 2.56 -7.34
C LYS A 121 -2.88 1.14 -7.75
N ASP A 122 -2.30 0.38 -6.84
CA ASP A 122 -1.87 -1.00 -7.13
C ASP A 122 -3.07 -1.93 -7.44
N VAL A 123 -4.18 -1.77 -6.72
CA VAL A 123 -5.42 -2.52 -7.03
C VAL A 123 -5.97 -2.13 -8.40
N HIS A 124 -6.00 -0.84 -8.71
CA HIS A 124 -6.42 -0.32 -10.02
C HIS A 124 -5.56 -0.88 -11.16
N ASP A 125 -4.24 -0.81 -11.02
CA ASP A 125 -3.30 -1.30 -12.03
C ASP A 125 -3.45 -2.81 -12.21
N SER A 126 -3.68 -3.57 -11.12
CA SER A 126 -3.91 -5.03 -11.18
C SER A 126 -5.23 -5.42 -11.86
N LEU A 127 -6.25 -4.57 -11.83
CA LEU A 127 -7.53 -4.81 -12.50
C LEU A 127 -7.45 -4.47 -13.99
N ASN A 128 -6.76 -3.39 -14.35
CA ASN A 128 -6.61 -2.97 -15.75
C ASN A 128 -5.53 -3.74 -16.51
N SER A 129 -4.55 -4.34 -15.83
CA SER A 129 -3.56 -5.21 -16.48
C SER A 129 -4.17 -6.50 -17.05
N ASN A 130 -5.37 -6.87 -16.60
CA ASN A 130 -6.12 -8.01 -17.16
C ASN A 130 -6.98 -7.62 -18.38
N THR A 131 -7.11 -6.32 -18.67
CA THR A 131 -7.87 -5.81 -19.83
C THR A 131 -6.99 -5.35 -20.98
N ASP A 132 -5.70 -5.04 -20.73
CA ASP A 132 -4.79 -4.58 -21.78
C ASP A 132 -3.91 -5.71 -22.34
N SER A 133 -4.51 -6.53 -23.21
CA SER A 133 -3.80 -7.15 -24.34
C SER A 133 -3.70 -6.21 -25.55
N SER A 134 -4.13 -4.95 -25.41
CA SER A 134 -3.89 -3.87 -26.36
C SER A 134 -3.15 -2.73 -25.65
N GLY A 135 -1.83 -2.68 -25.82
CA GLY A 135 -0.95 -1.79 -25.06
C GLY A 135 -1.30 -0.31 -25.16
N ILE A 136 -1.59 0.31 -24.02
CA ILE A 136 -1.45 1.75 -23.81
C ILE A 136 -0.83 1.96 -22.42
N ASN A 137 0.45 2.35 -22.38
CA ASN A 137 1.14 2.75 -21.16
C ASN A 137 0.48 4.01 -20.58
N THR A 138 -0.26 3.86 -19.48
CA THR A 138 -0.85 4.99 -18.76
C THR A 138 0.06 5.37 -17.58
N TYR A 139 0.88 6.41 -17.76
CA TYR A 139 1.61 7.04 -16.67
C TYR A 139 0.64 7.88 -15.84
N ALA A 140 0.41 7.47 -14.59
CA ALA A 140 -0.30 8.30 -13.61
C ALA A 140 0.72 9.08 -12.77
N SER A 141 0.92 10.36 -13.10
CA SER A 141 1.64 11.31 -12.25
C SER A 141 0.72 11.73 -11.10
N LEU A 142 1.08 11.40 -9.86
CA LEU A 142 0.38 11.84 -8.66
C LEU A 142 1.10 13.09 -8.11
N PHE A 143 0.49 14.26 -8.28
CA PHE A 143 0.89 15.47 -7.56
C PHE A 143 0.15 15.50 -6.23
N ILE A 144 0.88 15.49 -5.13
CA ILE A 144 0.35 15.81 -3.79
C ILE A 144 0.68 17.30 -3.58
N CYS A 145 -0.35 18.15 -3.58
CA CYS A 145 -0.24 19.56 -3.20
C CYS A 145 -0.18 19.71 -1.69
#